data_AF-A0A5Q8C8H4-F1
#
_entry.id   AF-A0A5Q8C8H4-F1
#
_cell.length_a   1.000
_cell.length_b   1.000
_cell.length_c   1.000
_cell.angle_alpha   90.00
_cell.angle_beta   90.00
_cell.angle_gamma   90.00
#
_symmetry.space_group_name_H-M   'P 1'
#
loop_
_entity.id
_entity.type
_entity.pdbx_description
1 polymer ?
#
loop_
_entity_poly.entity_id
_entity_poly.type
_entity_poly.pdbx_seq_one_letter_code
_entity_poly.pdbx_strand_id
1 'polypeptide(L)'
;MRRFRIGGAVYAEDTPELQEALTAAHQRHERPLCMCRGDGLPMYIARMGSLYVIKRMPLSGGEHDPSCASYESPYDLSGLSALMGSAIQLDPQSGMAALKLDFSLSKIGSRAASPQAGPGADSVSGEAKRLSLRGLLHYLWHEAELTVWTSLWAGKRHWWNVQWHLREA
;
A
#
# COMPACT_ATOMS: atom_id res chain seq x y z
N MET A 1 -16.30 -11.34 -2.46
CA MET A 1 -15.97 -11.40 -1.02
C MET A 1 -14.74 -12.28 -0.86
N ARG A 2 -13.73 -11.87 -0.07
CA ARG A 2 -12.48 -12.65 0.04
C ARG A 2 -12.67 -13.86 0.95
N ARG A 3 -11.89 -14.91 0.66
CA ARG A 3 -11.76 -16.10 1.51
C ARG A 3 -10.28 -16.32 1.79
N PHE A 4 -9.97 -16.71 3.02
CA PHE A 4 -8.61 -16.91 3.49
C PHE A 4 -8.45 -18.31 4.04
N ARG A 5 -7.38 -19.00 3.64
CA ARG A 5 -6.96 -20.26 4.24
C ARG A 5 -5.94 -19.98 5.33
N ILE A 6 -6.17 -20.53 6.51
CA ILE A 6 -5.27 -20.47 7.67
C ILE A 6 -5.16 -21.90 8.19
N GLY A 7 -3.96 -22.49 8.12
CA GLY A 7 -3.77 -23.92 8.30
C GLY A 7 -4.62 -24.74 7.33
N GLY A 8 -5.41 -25.67 7.85
CA GLY A 8 -6.31 -26.51 7.06
C GLY A 8 -7.71 -25.92 6.82
N ALA A 9 -8.05 -24.80 7.44
CA ALA A 9 -9.40 -24.24 7.41
C ALA A 9 -9.50 -23.01 6.49
N VAL A 10 -10.69 -22.77 5.93
CA VAL A 10 -10.99 -21.62 5.07
C VAL A 10 -12.09 -20.78 5.71
N TYR A 11 -11.80 -19.50 5.89
CA TYR A 11 -12.67 -18.51 6.51
C TYR A 11 -13.12 -17.48 5.47
N ALA A 12 -14.37 -17.01 5.55
CA ALA A 12 -14.79 -15.84 4.80
C ALA A 12 -14.40 -14.57 5.56
N GLU A 13 -14.12 -13.48 4.84
CA GLU A 13 -13.59 -12.24 5.41
C GLU A 13 -14.47 -11.62 6.51
N ASP A 14 -15.78 -11.83 6.45
CA ASP A 14 -16.79 -11.29 7.36
C ASP A 14 -17.15 -12.22 8.53
N THR A 15 -16.54 -13.40 8.59
CA THR A 15 -16.83 -14.37 9.66
C THR A 15 -16.20 -13.94 10.99
N PRO A 16 -16.96 -13.93 12.10
CA PRO A 16 -16.42 -13.52 13.41
C PRO A 16 -15.29 -14.43 13.89
N GLU A 17 -15.29 -15.71 13.50
CA GLU A 17 -14.27 -16.71 13.84
C GLU A 17 -12.89 -16.37 13.23
N LEU A 18 -12.85 -15.50 12.20
CA LEU A 18 -11.61 -15.13 11.52
C LEU A 18 -10.64 -14.41 12.47
N GLN A 19 -11.11 -13.58 13.41
CA GLN A 19 -10.21 -12.86 14.32
C GLN A 19 -9.47 -13.80 15.28
N GLU A 20 -10.14 -14.84 15.77
CA GLU A 20 -9.52 -15.85 16.63
C GLU A 20 -8.47 -16.65 15.84
N ALA A 21 -8.81 -17.07 14.61
CA ALA A 21 -7.89 -17.75 13.72
C ALA A 21 -6.65 -16.89 13.39
N LEU A 22 -6.84 -15.60 13.14
CA LEU A 22 -5.73 -14.66 12.87
C LEU A 22 -4.85 -14.44 14.09
N THR A 23 -5.44 -14.35 15.28
CA THR A 23 -4.68 -14.22 16.53
C THR A 23 -3.77 -15.44 16.74
N ALA A 24 -4.34 -16.64 16.60
CA ALA A 24 -3.59 -17.89 16.74
C ALA A 24 -2.54 -18.08 15.63
N ALA A 25 -2.83 -17.67 14.39
CA ALA A 25 -1.89 -17.73 13.29
C ALA A 25 -0.73 -16.76 13.45
N HIS A 26 -1.00 -15.52 13.89
CA HIS A 26 0.04 -14.51 14.15
C HIS A 26 1.01 -14.99 15.24
N GLN A 27 0.52 -15.59 16.33
CA GLN A 27 1.36 -16.16 17.38
C GLN A 27 2.25 -17.31 16.89
N ARG A 28 1.74 -18.11 15.94
CA ARG A 28 2.47 -19.23 15.33
C ARG A 28 3.31 -18.83 14.11
N HIS A 29 3.36 -17.53 13.79
CA HIS A 29 3.98 -17.01 12.56
C HIS A 29 3.48 -17.71 11.28
N GLU A 30 2.22 -18.16 11.29
CA GLU A 30 1.57 -18.82 10.18
C GLU A 30 0.98 -17.78 9.22
N ARG A 31 1.25 -17.92 7.93
CA ARG A 31 0.74 -17.00 6.90
C ARG A 31 -0.64 -17.42 6.42
N PRO A 32 -1.64 -16.51 6.42
CA PRO A 32 -2.87 -16.75 5.69
C PRO A 32 -2.60 -16.79 4.19
N LEU A 33 -3.39 -17.58 3.47
CA LEU A 33 -3.42 -17.60 2.01
C LEU A 33 -4.73 -17.00 1.50
N CYS A 34 -4.67 -16.05 0.58
CA CYS A 34 -5.84 -15.56 -0.12
C CYS A 34 -6.28 -16.56 -1.19
N MET A 35 -7.53 -17.02 -1.10
CA MET A 35 -8.09 -18.07 -1.95
C MET A 35 -8.66 -17.55 -3.28
N CYS A 36 -8.17 -16.41 -3.78
CA CYS A 36 -8.67 -15.84 -5.04
C CYS A 36 -8.14 -16.56 -6.29
N ARG A 37 -7.04 -17.32 -6.18
CA ARG A 37 -6.44 -18.09 -7.28
C ARG A 37 -5.77 -19.36 -6.79
N GLY A 38 -5.84 -20.42 -7.60
CA GLY A 38 -5.06 -21.66 -7.46
C GLY A 38 -4.98 -22.20 -6.03
N ASP A 39 -3.76 -22.50 -5.58
CA ASP A 39 -3.46 -23.01 -4.23
C ASP A 39 -3.50 -21.94 -3.12
N GLY A 40 -3.75 -20.68 -3.49
CA GLY A 40 -3.80 -19.53 -2.61
C GLY A 40 -2.52 -18.69 -2.64
N LEU A 41 -2.67 -17.37 -2.50
CA LEU A 41 -1.56 -16.42 -2.51
C LEU A 41 -1.17 -16.04 -1.08
N PRO A 42 0.12 -16.04 -0.72
CA PRO A 42 0.55 -15.71 0.63
C PRO A 42 0.19 -14.27 1.00
N MET A 43 -0.23 -14.10 2.25
CA MET A 43 -0.54 -12.81 2.87
C MET A 43 0.27 -12.69 4.18
N TYR A 44 0.18 -11.55 4.86
CA TYR A 44 0.71 -11.38 6.20
C TYR A 44 -0.34 -10.83 7.15
N ILE A 45 -0.13 -11.06 8.45
CA ILE A 45 -1.02 -10.59 9.50
C ILE A 45 -0.35 -9.38 10.16
N ALA A 46 -1.01 -8.23 10.13
CA ALA A 46 -0.60 -7.03 10.85
C ALA A 46 -1.47 -6.86 12.09
N ARG A 47 -0.87 -6.43 13.19
CA ARG A 47 -1.60 -6.05 14.41
C ARG A 47 -1.89 -4.55 14.39
N MET A 48 -3.17 -4.19 14.49
CA MET A 48 -3.64 -2.80 14.59
C MET A 48 -4.43 -2.65 15.88
N GLY A 49 -3.77 -2.19 16.95
CA GLY A 49 -4.33 -2.14 18.30
C GLY A 49 -4.61 -3.54 18.85
N SER A 50 -5.89 -3.82 19.12
CA SER A 50 -6.39 -5.13 19.56
C SER A 50 -6.82 -6.04 18.40
N LEU A 51 -6.85 -5.54 17.17
CA LEU A 51 -7.33 -6.29 16.00
C LEU A 51 -6.16 -6.83 15.18
N TYR A 52 -6.37 -8.00 14.58
CA TYR A 52 -5.47 -8.58 13.59
C TYR A 52 -6.07 -8.45 12.20
N VAL A 53 -5.28 -7.95 11.25
CA VAL A 53 -5.77 -7.61 9.92
C VAL A 53 -4.87 -8.25 8.88
N ILE A 54 -5.49 -8.85 7.88
CA ILE A 54 -4.77 -9.49 6.77
C ILE A 54 -4.36 -8.40 5.79
N LYS A 55 -3.06 -8.32 5.54
CA LYS A 55 -2.47 -7.46 4.52
C LYS A 55 -1.80 -8.29 3.45
N ARG A 56 -1.76 -7.75 2.25
CA ARG A 56 -1.19 -8.42 1.09
C ARG A 56 0.32 -8.42 1.16
N MET A 57 0.98 -9.47 0.66
CA MET A 57 2.44 -9.45 0.57
C MET A 57 2.90 -8.27 -0.30
N PRO A 58 3.99 -7.57 0.08
CA PRO A 58 4.51 -6.49 -0.74
C PRO A 58 4.79 -6.94 -2.17
N LEU A 59 4.45 -6.09 -3.14
CA LEU A 59 4.61 -6.32 -4.58
C LEU A 59 3.79 -7.49 -5.19
N SER A 60 2.94 -8.18 -4.42
CA SER A 60 2.14 -9.31 -4.92
C SER A 60 0.75 -8.92 -5.47
N GLY A 61 0.46 -7.62 -5.57
CA GLY A 61 -0.87 -7.12 -5.98
C GLY A 61 -1.36 -7.63 -7.33
N GLY A 62 -0.47 -7.68 -8.32
CA GLY A 62 -0.79 -8.16 -9.66
C GLY A 62 -0.98 -9.68 -9.75
N GLU A 63 -0.59 -10.44 -8.71
CA GLU A 63 -0.74 -11.90 -8.70
C GLU A 63 -2.18 -12.33 -8.39
N HIS A 64 -2.93 -11.50 -7.66
CA HIS A 64 -4.32 -11.75 -7.30
C HIS A 64 -5.25 -11.76 -8.52
N ASP A 65 -6.41 -12.42 -8.37
CA ASP A 65 -7.46 -12.31 -9.37
C ASP A 65 -7.96 -10.87 -9.48
N PRO A 66 -8.17 -10.29 -10.68
CA PRO A 66 -8.65 -8.92 -10.85
C PRO A 66 -9.96 -8.58 -10.12
N SER A 67 -10.78 -9.58 -9.80
CA SER A 67 -12.01 -9.41 -9.00
C SER A 67 -11.77 -9.44 -7.48
N CYS A 68 -10.55 -9.77 -7.04
CA CYS A 68 -10.16 -9.80 -5.64
C CYS A 68 -9.94 -8.39 -5.09
N ALA A 69 -10.43 -8.11 -3.89
CA ALA A 69 -10.15 -6.83 -3.21
C ALA A 69 -8.66 -6.64 -2.85
N SER A 70 -7.83 -7.69 -2.96
CA SER A 70 -6.38 -7.59 -2.82
C SER A 70 -5.65 -7.39 -4.15
N TYR A 71 -6.35 -7.38 -5.29
CA TYR A 71 -5.70 -7.07 -6.56
C TYR A 71 -5.29 -5.61 -6.63
N GLU A 72 -4.10 -5.39 -7.16
CA GLU A 72 -3.63 -4.07 -7.56
C GLU A 72 -2.94 -4.17 -8.90
N SER A 73 -3.24 -3.20 -9.77
CA SER A 73 -2.61 -3.10 -11.07
C SER A 73 -1.10 -2.91 -10.90
N PRO A 74 -0.26 -3.59 -11.71
CA PRO A 74 1.19 -3.42 -11.66
C PRO A 74 1.60 -1.95 -11.73
N TYR A 75 2.66 -1.58 -10.98
CA TYR A 75 3.16 -0.21 -10.90
C TYR A 75 3.64 0.37 -12.24
N ASP A 76 3.93 -0.48 -13.22
CA ASP A 76 4.27 -0.09 -14.59
C ASP A 76 3.15 0.72 -15.25
N LEU A 77 1.91 0.51 -14.81
CA LEU A 77 0.74 1.23 -15.31
C LEU A 77 0.41 2.48 -14.48
N SER A 78 0.99 2.65 -13.29
CA SER A 78 0.75 3.81 -12.41
C SER A 78 1.83 4.89 -12.51
N GLY A 79 2.91 4.64 -13.28
CA GLY A 79 4.07 5.53 -13.39
C GLY A 79 4.99 5.51 -12.17
N LEU A 80 4.74 4.62 -11.20
CA LEU A 80 5.57 4.42 -10.00
C LEU A 80 6.76 3.48 -10.25
N SER A 81 6.76 2.72 -11.35
CA SER A 81 7.79 1.71 -11.63
C SER A 81 9.23 2.24 -11.62
N ALA A 82 9.46 3.43 -12.16
CA ALA A 82 10.79 4.06 -12.15
C ALA A 82 11.26 4.51 -10.75
N LEU A 83 10.34 4.62 -9.78
CA LEU A 83 10.58 5.06 -8.40
C LEU A 83 10.71 3.88 -7.42
N MET A 84 10.19 2.71 -7.78
CA MET A 84 10.26 1.49 -6.97
C MET A 84 11.68 0.95 -6.89
N GLY A 85 12.16 0.70 -5.66
CA GLY A 85 13.53 0.26 -5.38
C GLY A 85 14.57 1.39 -5.33
N SER A 86 14.26 2.57 -5.87
CA SER A 86 15.14 3.74 -5.88
C SER A 86 14.73 4.78 -4.83
N ALA A 87 13.62 5.47 -5.08
CA ALA A 87 13.04 6.51 -4.25
C ALA A 87 12.03 5.96 -3.23
N ILE A 88 11.41 4.82 -3.53
CA ILE A 88 10.47 4.09 -2.68
C ILE A 88 11.10 2.73 -2.36
N GLN A 89 11.39 2.49 -1.09
CA GLN A 89 11.92 1.21 -0.62
C GLN A 89 10.92 0.57 0.34
N LEU A 90 10.34 -0.55 -0.09
CA LEU A 90 9.41 -1.33 0.74
C LEU A 90 10.19 -2.37 1.52
N ASP A 91 9.98 -2.41 2.83
CA ASP A 91 10.43 -3.52 3.68
C ASP A 91 9.40 -4.66 3.58
N PRO A 92 9.77 -5.82 3.01
CA PRO A 92 8.86 -6.95 2.87
C PRO A 92 8.38 -7.54 4.20
N GLN A 93 9.13 -7.35 5.29
CA GLN A 93 8.82 -7.93 6.59
C GLN A 93 7.86 -7.05 7.40
N SER A 94 8.11 -5.74 7.47
CA SER A 94 7.25 -4.81 8.21
C SER A 94 6.11 -4.24 7.36
N GLY A 95 6.24 -4.26 6.04
CA GLY A 95 5.35 -3.56 5.12
C GLY A 95 5.50 -2.03 5.17
N MET A 96 6.57 -1.51 5.80
CA MET A 96 6.85 -0.08 5.82
C MET A 96 7.51 0.38 4.51
N ALA A 97 7.26 1.63 4.14
CA ALA A 97 7.87 2.28 2.99
C ALA A 97 8.82 3.40 3.44
N ALA A 98 10.09 3.31 3.05
CA ALA A 98 11.04 4.40 3.16
C ALA A 98 11.03 5.24 1.87
N LEU A 99 10.77 6.54 2.01
CA LEU A 99 10.61 7.49 0.90
C LEU A 99 11.77 8.48 0.86
N LYS A 100 12.47 8.58 -0.27
CA LYS A 100 13.47 9.63 -0.52
C LYS A 100 12.80 10.82 -1.18
N LEU A 101 12.72 11.96 -0.49
CA LEU A 101 12.09 13.18 -1.00
C LEU A 101 13.14 14.17 -1.50
N ASP A 102 12.84 14.94 -2.54
CA ASP A 102 13.68 16.05 -3.05
C ASP A 102 13.46 17.39 -2.32
N PHE A 103 12.52 17.41 -1.37
CA PHE A 103 12.12 18.57 -0.57
C PHE A 103 12.13 18.25 0.94
N SER A 104 12.08 19.28 1.78
CA SER A 104 12.02 19.14 3.25
C SER A 104 10.58 19.00 3.76
N LEU A 105 10.35 18.07 4.68
CA LEU A 105 9.08 17.96 5.43
C LEU A 105 9.02 18.90 6.65
N SER A 106 10.15 19.43 7.11
CA SER A 106 10.16 20.38 8.23
C SER A 106 9.90 21.80 7.74
N LYS A 107 8.89 22.45 8.33
CA LYS A 107 8.57 23.87 8.10
C LYS A 107 9.36 24.82 9.02
N ILE A 108 10.03 24.27 10.05
CA ILE A 108 10.76 25.04 11.05
C ILE A 108 12.23 25.14 10.62
N GLY A 109 12.64 26.34 10.20
CA GLY A 109 14.04 26.76 10.11
C GLY A 109 14.89 26.05 9.06
N SER A 110 15.29 26.79 8.03
CA SER A 110 16.20 26.36 6.98
C SER A 110 17.46 25.66 7.51
N ARG A 111 17.58 24.35 7.31
CA ARG A 111 18.86 23.79 6.87
C ARG A 111 18.86 23.89 5.36
N ALA A 112 19.92 24.49 4.81
CA ALA A 112 20.09 24.66 3.37
C ALA A 112 19.79 23.33 2.66
N ALA A 113 18.77 23.34 1.79
CA ALA A 113 18.58 22.26 0.85
C ALA A 113 19.84 22.16 0.00
N SER A 114 20.33 20.94 -0.25
CA SER A 114 21.40 20.74 -1.24
C SER A 114 20.98 21.39 -2.55
N PRO A 115 21.88 22.09 -3.26
CA PRO A 115 21.52 22.85 -4.44
C PRO A 115 20.82 21.94 -5.46
N GLN A 116 19.61 22.34 -5.87
CA GLN A 116 18.94 21.74 -7.01
C GLN A 116 19.74 22.12 -8.27
N ALA A 117 20.17 21.12 -9.03
CA ALA A 117 20.59 21.35 -10.41
C ALA A 117 19.38 21.91 -11.18
N GLY A 118 19.63 22.90 -12.04
CA GLY A 118 18.63 23.80 -12.64
C GLY A 118 17.53 23.13 -13.49
N PRO A 119 16.68 23.93 -14.18
CA PRO A 119 15.49 23.43 -14.85
C PRO A 119 15.87 22.56 -16.06
N GLY A 120 15.97 21.25 -15.82
CA GLY A 120 16.10 20.24 -16.85
C GLY A 120 14.75 20.00 -17.51
N ALA A 121 14.71 20.15 -18.83
CA ALA A 121 13.56 19.97 -19.69
C ALA A 121 12.81 18.65 -19.45
N ASP A 122 11.53 18.64 -19.83
CA ASP A 122 10.61 17.50 -19.94
C ASP A 122 11.23 16.32 -20.71
N SER A 123 12.11 15.58 -20.05
CA SER A 123 12.72 14.37 -20.58
C SER A 123 12.31 13.21 -19.69
N VAL A 124 11.42 12.39 -20.26
CA VAL A 124 11.03 11.09 -19.75
C VAL A 124 12.23 10.16 -19.90
N SER A 125 13.22 10.27 -19.02
CA SER A 125 14.32 9.30 -18.93
C SER A 125 15.13 9.46 -17.63
N GLY A 126 14.88 8.56 -16.67
CA GLY A 126 15.97 7.98 -15.86
C GLY A 126 16.58 8.73 -14.67
N GLU A 127 16.04 9.86 -14.20
CA GLU A 127 16.61 10.60 -13.05
C GLU A 127 15.80 10.53 -11.74
N ALA A 128 14.89 9.56 -11.59
CA ALA A 128 14.02 9.52 -10.42
C ALA A 128 14.70 8.88 -9.18
N LYS A 129 15.75 9.52 -8.63
CA LYS A 129 16.37 9.09 -7.35
C LYS A 129 15.58 9.54 -6.12
N ARG A 130 14.67 10.51 -6.26
CA ARG A 130 13.90 11.12 -5.16
C ARG A 130 12.50 11.53 -5.67
N LEU A 131 11.51 11.52 -4.79
CA LEU A 131 10.14 11.95 -5.02
C LEU A 131 10.02 13.47 -4.88
N SER A 132 9.40 14.10 -5.88
CA SER A 132 8.91 15.48 -5.75
C SER A 132 7.70 15.57 -4.81
N LEU A 133 7.31 16.78 -4.39
CA LEU A 133 6.08 16.98 -3.61
C LEU A 133 4.85 16.40 -4.32
N ARG A 134 4.75 16.58 -5.65
CA ARG A 134 3.69 15.98 -6.47
C ARG A 134 3.79 14.45 -6.48
N GLY A 135 4.99 13.91 -6.60
CA GLY A 135 5.23 12.46 -6.54
C GLY A 135 4.82 11.85 -5.19
N LEU A 136 5.16 12.50 -4.08
CA LEU A 136 4.71 12.09 -2.74
C LEU A 136 3.18 12.10 -2.65
N LEU A 137 2.54 13.17 -3.13
CA LEU A 137 1.08 13.29 -3.10
C LEU A 137 0.41 12.16 -3.91
N HIS A 138 0.91 11.85 -5.10
CA HIS A 138 0.41 10.72 -5.90
C HIS A 138 0.59 9.39 -5.18
N TYR A 139 1.76 9.17 -4.56
CA TYR A 139 2.04 7.97 -3.77
C TYR A 139 1.05 7.82 -2.61
N LEU A 140 0.85 8.87 -1.81
CA LEU A 140 -0.10 8.85 -0.70
C LEU A 140 -1.53 8.62 -1.18
N TRP A 141 -1.92 9.19 -2.33
CA TRP A 141 -3.23 8.95 -2.92
C TRP A 141 -3.44 7.50 -3.33
N HIS A 142 -2.41 6.88 -3.88
CA HIS A 142 -2.42 5.48 -4.28
C HIS A 142 -2.50 4.55 -3.07
N GLU A 143 -1.63 4.75 -2.07
CA GLU A 143 -1.61 3.93 -0.85
C GLU A 143 -2.87 4.09 0.00
N ALA A 144 -3.53 5.25 -0.06
CA ALA A 144 -4.83 5.48 0.58
C ALA A 144 -6.02 4.93 -0.25
N GLU A 145 -5.76 4.26 -1.38
CA GLU A 145 -6.75 3.70 -2.32
C GLU A 145 -7.77 4.72 -2.86
N LEU A 146 -7.46 6.01 -2.78
CA LEU A 146 -8.34 7.09 -3.24
C LEU A 146 -8.45 7.15 -4.77
N THR A 147 -7.55 6.46 -5.46
CA THR A 147 -7.59 6.26 -6.93
C THR A 147 -8.40 5.02 -7.33
N VAL A 148 -8.89 4.23 -6.37
CA VAL A 148 -9.62 2.97 -6.64
C VAL A 148 -11.13 3.22 -6.68
N TRP A 149 -11.80 2.65 -7.69
CA TRP A 149 -13.27 2.66 -7.72
C TRP A 149 -13.87 1.48 -6.95
N THR A 150 -14.63 1.75 -5.88
CA THR A 150 -15.42 0.72 -5.17
C THR A 150 -16.83 1.23 -4.88
N SER A 151 -17.81 0.33 -4.81
CA SER A 151 -19.21 0.67 -4.50
C SER A 151 -19.39 1.29 -3.11
N LEU A 152 -18.49 1.02 -2.17
CA LEU A 152 -18.51 1.58 -0.81
C LEU A 152 -18.29 3.10 -0.78
N TRP A 153 -17.71 3.65 -1.84
CA TRP A 153 -17.42 5.08 -2.00
C TRP A 153 -18.56 5.87 -2.65
N ALA A 154 -19.67 5.22 -3.03
CA ALA A 154 -20.83 5.91 -3.59
C ALA A 154 -21.30 7.02 -2.64
N GLY A 155 -21.37 8.27 -3.15
CA GLY A 155 -21.76 9.45 -2.38
C GLY A 155 -20.73 9.98 -1.37
N LYS A 156 -19.58 9.32 -1.22
CA LYS A 156 -18.54 9.69 -0.22
C LYS A 156 -17.32 10.40 -0.81
N ARG A 157 -17.27 10.57 -2.13
CA ARG A 157 -16.15 11.20 -2.86
C ARG A 157 -16.33 12.70 -3.02
N HIS A 158 -16.32 13.41 -1.92
CA HIS A 158 -16.21 14.86 -1.91
C HIS A 158 -14.89 15.27 -1.24
N TRP A 159 -14.38 16.45 -1.61
CA TRP A 159 -13.06 16.93 -1.21
C TRP A 159 -12.83 16.91 0.31
N TRP A 160 -13.89 17.20 1.08
CA TRP A 160 -13.84 17.16 2.53
C TRP A 160 -13.42 15.80 3.10
N ASN A 161 -13.94 14.68 2.59
CA ASN A 161 -13.56 13.35 3.08
C ASN A 161 -12.11 13.00 2.73
N VAL A 162 -11.68 13.36 1.51
CA VAL A 162 -10.30 13.17 1.07
C VAL A 162 -9.35 13.93 1.99
N GLN A 163 -9.64 15.21 2.26
CA GLN A 163 -8.85 16.03 3.17
C GLN A 163 -8.84 15.48 4.60
N TRP A 164 -9.98 15.00 5.09
CA TRP A 164 -10.09 14.42 6.43
C TRP A 164 -9.19 13.18 6.57
N HIS A 165 -9.30 12.21 5.65
CA HIS A 165 -8.47 10.99 5.67
C HIS A 165 -6.97 11.28 5.54
N LEU A 166 -6.58 12.25 4.69
CA LEU A 166 -5.18 12.66 4.54
C LEU A 166 -4.59 13.33 5.79
N ARG A 167 -5.43 13.88 6.68
CA ARG A 167 -4.99 14.50 7.95
C ARG A 167 -4.95 13.53 9.13
N GLU A 168 -5.65 12.40 9.02
CA GLU A 168 -5.75 11.40 10.08
C GLU A 168 -4.69 10.30 9.98
N ALA A 169 -4.12 10.11 8.77
CA ALA A 169 -2.98 9.23 8.50
C ALA A 169 -1.64 9.82 8.96
#